data_AF-A0A8K0TZL5-F1
#
_entry.id   AF-A0A8K0TZL5-F1
#
_cell.length_a   1.000
_cell.length_b   1.000
_cell.length_c   1.000
_cell.angle_alpha   90.00
_cell.angle_beta   90.00
_cell.angle_gamma   90.00
#
_symmetry.space_group_name_H-M   'P 1'
#
loop_
_entity.id
_entity.type
_entity.pdbx_description
1 polymer ?
#
loop_
_entity_poly.entity_id
_entity_poly.type
_entity_poly.pdbx_seq_one_letter_code
_entity_poly.pdbx_strand_id
1 'polypeptide(L)'
;FPRYSWRNTLPQLSLHYIRDHHRANAELARLPRGPLGFDLEWRPNYRKGQSENPVALVQLANADTILLLHITAMAEFPKTLKDLLESVEWPKAGVNIKYDCMKLYNDRGVSVRNCVELSYLARTVDNARWKGRYADLISLARLVEAYENQSLPKGRIQRSDWQSPLNRSQQHYAANDAHAGYTLHSRLHHMAQAMNPVPHRTYYAFSIVNGIWSDYTGLSPWIPHNPFYDPGPLPPPRETKHP
;
A
#
# COMPACT_ATOMS: atom_id res chain seq x y z
N PHE A 1 -7.52 -20.40 6.88
CA PHE A 1 -6.82 -19.46 7.77
C PHE A 1 -7.81 -18.59 8.53
N PRO A 2 -7.60 -18.32 9.84
CA PRO A 2 -8.41 -17.36 10.60
C PRO A 2 -8.44 -15.99 9.92
N ARG A 3 -9.50 -15.20 10.13
CA ARG A 3 -9.64 -13.89 9.47
C ARG A 3 -8.67 -12.88 10.07
N TYR A 4 -7.99 -12.13 9.20
CA TYR A 4 -7.12 -11.03 9.59
C TYR A 4 -7.92 -9.92 10.26
N SER A 5 -7.44 -9.46 11.41
CA SER A 5 -7.98 -8.30 12.08
C SER A 5 -6.89 -7.55 12.82
N TRP A 6 -6.77 -6.25 12.54
CA TRP A 6 -5.95 -5.34 13.34
C TRP A 6 -6.35 -5.34 14.82
N ARG A 7 -7.58 -5.73 15.18
CA ARG A 7 -8.03 -5.77 16.58
C ARG A 7 -7.41 -6.91 17.40
N ASN A 8 -6.83 -7.88 16.72
CA ASN A 8 -6.17 -9.02 17.35
C ASN A 8 -4.70 -8.73 17.66
N THR A 9 -4.18 -7.55 17.30
CA THR A 9 -2.83 -7.12 17.66
C THR A 9 -2.83 -6.40 19.01
N LEU A 10 -1.65 -5.95 19.46
CA LEU A 10 -1.37 -5.44 20.80
C LEU A 10 -2.50 -4.52 21.34
N PRO A 11 -2.80 -4.56 22.64
CA PRO A 11 -3.92 -3.83 23.25
C PRO A 11 -3.86 -2.29 23.14
N GLN A 12 -2.79 -1.73 22.56
CA GLN A 12 -2.56 -0.29 22.45
C GLN A 12 -2.78 0.29 21.04
N LEU A 13 -3.11 -0.53 20.03
CA LEU A 13 -3.34 -0.04 18.67
C LEU A 13 -4.65 0.77 18.58
N SER A 14 -4.55 2.06 18.26
CA SER A 14 -5.70 2.97 18.17
C SER A 14 -6.16 3.16 16.73
N LEU A 15 -7.47 3.20 16.51
CA LEU A 15 -8.08 3.53 15.21
C LEU A 15 -8.73 4.92 15.27
N HIS A 16 -8.30 5.82 14.40
CA HIS A 16 -8.83 7.17 14.28
C HIS A 16 -9.48 7.39 12.91
N TYR A 17 -10.80 7.49 12.88
CA TYR A 17 -11.53 7.96 11.71
C TYR A 17 -11.70 9.48 11.76
N ILE A 18 -11.03 10.18 10.83
CA ILE A 18 -10.87 11.63 10.86
C ILE A 18 -11.48 12.24 9.59
N ARG A 19 -12.37 13.21 9.79
CA ARG A 19 -13.08 13.92 8.72
C ARG A 19 -12.78 15.42 8.67
N ASP A 20 -11.95 15.89 9.60
CA ASP A 20 -11.53 17.30 9.70
C ASP A 20 -10.01 17.41 9.50
N HIS A 21 -9.60 18.39 8.69
CA HIS A 21 -8.21 18.58 8.30
C HIS A 21 -7.33 19.12 9.44
N HIS A 22 -7.85 19.95 10.36
CA HIS A 22 -7.09 20.40 11.52
C HIS A 22 -6.77 19.22 12.45
N ARG A 23 -7.77 18.37 12.73
CA ARG A 23 -7.55 17.14 13.50
C ARG A 23 -6.59 16.19 12.77
N ALA A 24 -6.71 16.05 11.45
CA ALA A 24 -5.78 15.21 10.68
C ALA A 24 -4.34 15.70 10.82
N ASN A 25 -4.09 17.01 10.67
CA ASN A 25 -2.77 17.61 10.88
C ASN A 25 -2.24 17.33 12.31
N ALA A 26 -3.08 17.50 13.33
CA ALA A 26 -2.69 17.30 14.73
C ALA A 26 -2.37 15.84 15.08
N GLU A 27 -3.10 14.86 14.52
CA GLU A 27 -2.79 13.43 14.71
C GLU A 27 -1.54 13.02 13.93
N LEU A 28 -1.38 13.48 12.68
CA LEU A 28 -0.21 13.19 11.85
C LEU A 28 1.10 13.74 12.44
N ALA A 29 1.06 14.95 13.02
CA ALA A 29 2.23 15.56 13.65
C ALA A 29 2.74 14.78 14.88
N ARG A 30 1.91 13.91 15.47
CA ARG A 30 2.25 13.06 16.61
C ARG A 30 2.76 11.67 16.21
N LEU A 31 2.66 11.30 14.93
CA LEU A 31 3.17 10.01 14.49
C LEU A 31 4.70 9.97 14.64
N PRO A 32 5.27 8.88 15.18
CA PRO A 32 6.71 8.67 15.19
C PRO A 32 7.21 8.33 13.79
N ARG A 33 8.39 8.86 13.41
CA ARG A 33 9.02 8.54 12.11
C ARG A 33 9.22 7.03 11.97
N GLY A 34 8.89 6.50 10.79
CA GLY A 34 9.03 5.08 10.52
C GLY A 34 8.21 4.63 9.32
N PRO A 35 8.21 3.32 9.04
CA PRO A 35 7.39 2.77 7.96
C PRO A 35 5.91 2.87 8.28
N LEU A 36 5.13 3.16 7.26
CA LEU A 36 3.68 3.20 7.30
C LEU A 36 3.11 2.21 6.30
N GLY A 37 2.13 1.41 6.73
CA GLY A 37 1.20 0.80 5.81
C GLY A 37 0.35 1.90 5.16
N PHE A 38 0.19 1.84 3.85
CA PHE A 38 -0.48 2.87 3.05
C PHE A 38 -1.44 2.23 2.05
N ASP A 39 -2.66 2.75 1.99
CA ASP A 39 -3.68 2.35 1.02
C ASP A 39 -4.67 3.50 0.76
N LEU A 40 -5.35 3.48 -0.38
CA LEU A 40 -6.32 4.49 -0.80
C LEU A 40 -7.66 3.85 -1.17
N GLU A 41 -8.76 4.56 -0.89
CA GLU A 41 -10.08 4.12 -1.32
C GLU A 41 -10.87 5.26 -1.97
N TRP A 42 -11.68 4.93 -2.96
CA TRP A 42 -12.54 5.86 -3.70
C TRP A 42 -13.79 5.13 -4.21
N ARG A 43 -14.88 5.87 -4.39
CA ARG A 43 -16.11 5.30 -4.96
C ARG A 43 -15.84 4.79 -6.40
N PRO A 44 -16.11 3.52 -6.72
CA PRO A 44 -15.95 3.03 -8.08
C PRO A 44 -16.84 3.79 -9.08
N ASN A 45 -16.34 4.00 -10.30
CA ASN A 45 -17.15 4.47 -11.42
C ASN A 45 -17.28 3.35 -12.46
N TYR A 46 -18.51 2.88 -12.70
CA TYR A 46 -18.78 1.80 -13.65
C TYR A 46 -19.24 2.29 -15.03
N ARG A 47 -19.33 3.61 -15.23
CA ARG A 47 -19.74 4.19 -16.52
C ARG A 47 -18.56 4.18 -17.48
N LYS A 48 -18.69 3.42 -18.57
CA LYS A 48 -17.66 3.31 -19.62
C LYS A 48 -17.30 4.69 -20.17
N GLY A 49 -16.01 5.00 -20.24
CA GLY A 49 -15.50 6.27 -20.76
C GLY A 49 -15.51 7.43 -19.77
N GLN A 50 -16.01 7.24 -18.54
CA GLN A 50 -15.88 8.25 -17.48
C GLN A 50 -14.60 8.03 -16.67
N SER A 51 -14.04 9.13 -16.17
CA SER A 51 -12.94 9.09 -15.22
C SER A 51 -13.37 8.46 -13.89
N GLU A 52 -12.41 7.88 -13.17
CA GLU A 52 -12.63 7.43 -11.80
C GLU A 52 -13.01 8.60 -10.90
N ASN A 53 -13.73 8.31 -9.81
CA ASN A 53 -13.96 9.33 -8.80
C ASN A 53 -12.63 9.67 -8.08
N PRO A 54 -12.48 10.88 -7.54
CA PRO A 54 -11.29 11.25 -6.77
C PRO A 54 -11.07 10.37 -5.55
N VAL A 55 -9.82 10.28 -5.08
CA VAL A 55 -9.47 9.69 -3.77
C VAL A 55 -10.38 10.25 -2.68
N ALA A 56 -11.06 9.34 -1.98
CA ALA A 56 -11.97 9.66 -0.87
C ALA A 56 -11.31 9.43 0.49
N LEU A 57 -10.53 8.35 0.62
CA LEU A 57 -9.89 7.95 1.88
C LEU A 57 -8.39 7.73 1.67
N VAL A 58 -7.58 8.29 2.57
CA VAL A 58 -6.17 7.93 2.74
C VAL A 58 -6.04 7.14 4.04
N GLN A 59 -5.37 6.00 3.98
CA GLN A 59 -5.24 5.07 5.10
C GLN A 59 -3.75 4.97 5.46
N LEU A 60 -3.42 5.16 6.73
CA LEU A 60 -2.07 5.04 7.25
C LEU A 60 -2.08 4.16 8.49
N ALA A 61 -1.10 3.26 8.62
CA ALA A 61 -0.93 2.44 9.82
C ALA A 61 0.55 2.31 10.20
N ASN A 62 0.85 2.39 11.49
CA ASN A 62 2.15 1.99 12.05
C ASN A 62 1.92 0.94 13.17
N ALA A 63 2.88 0.80 14.09
CA ALA A 63 2.80 -0.14 15.20
C ALA A 63 1.63 0.09 16.18
N ASP A 64 1.23 1.34 16.36
CA ASP A 64 0.36 1.78 17.47
C ASP A 64 -0.86 2.61 17.04
N THR A 65 -0.89 3.07 15.79
CA THR A 65 -1.90 3.99 15.28
C THR A 65 -2.34 3.60 13.87
N ILE A 66 -3.65 3.60 13.64
CA ILE A 66 -4.29 3.54 12.33
C ILE A 66 -5.09 4.83 12.12
N LEU A 67 -4.77 5.55 11.05
CA LEU A 67 -5.48 6.77 10.64
C LEU A 67 -6.27 6.50 9.36
N LEU A 68 -7.58 6.76 9.43
CA LEU A 68 -8.49 6.78 8.28
C LEU A 68 -8.86 8.22 7.99
N LEU A 69 -8.16 8.84 7.04
CA LEU A 69 -8.28 10.26 6.70
C LEU A 69 -9.29 10.42 5.57
N HIS A 70 -10.51 10.85 5.89
CA HIS A 70 -11.61 10.99 4.93
C HIS A 70 -11.48 12.30 4.15
N ILE A 71 -10.62 12.30 3.13
CA ILE A 71 -10.24 13.46 2.34
C ILE A 71 -11.43 14.17 1.69
N THR A 72 -12.45 13.44 1.21
CA THR A 72 -13.65 14.06 0.60
C THR A 72 -14.57 14.75 1.60
N ALA A 73 -14.41 14.50 2.90
CA ALA A 73 -15.16 15.20 3.95
C ALA A 73 -14.43 16.44 4.49
N MET A 74 -13.17 16.64 4.11
CA MET A 74 -12.33 17.74 4.59
C MET A 74 -12.48 18.97 3.67
N ALA A 75 -12.43 20.16 4.27
CA ALA A 75 -12.47 21.42 3.53
C ALA A 75 -11.25 21.60 2.60
N GLU A 76 -10.10 21.07 3.02
CA GLU A 76 -8.86 21.08 2.24
C GLU A 76 -8.02 19.82 2.51
N PHE A 77 -7.02 19.57 1.66
CA PHE A 77 -6.09 18.47 1.87
C PHE A 77 -5.13 18.81 3.03
N PRO A 78 -4.97 17.95 4.05
CA PRO A 78 -4.14 18.28 5.21
C PRO A 78 -2.67 18.52 4.82
N LYS A 79 -2.12 19.70 5.17
CA LYS A 79 -0.72 20.05 4.88
C LYS A 79 0.27 19.03 5.45
N THR A 80 0.07 18.58 6.68
CA THR A 80 0.95 17.60 7.34
C THR A 80 0.93 16.25 6.62
N LEU A 81 -0.23 15.88 6.03
CA LEU A 81 -0.33 14.67 5.22
C LEU A 81 0.51 14.82 3.95
N LYS A 82 0.41 15.96 3.26
CA LYS A 82 1.24 16.24 2.07
C LYS A 82 2.72 16.17 2.41
N ASP A 83 3.15 16.88 3.44
CA ASP A 83 4.55 16.92 3.88
C ASP A 83 5.08 15.51 4.23
N LEU A 84 4.28 14.68 4.89
CA LEU A 84 4.62 13.30 5.23
C LEU A 84 4.71 12.39 3.99
N LEU A 85 3.74 12.47 3.07
CA LEU A 85 3.74 11.67 1.84
C LEU A 85 4.92 12.03 0.93
N GLU A 86 5.28 13.31 0.87
CA GLU A 86 6.42 13.82 0.09
C GLU A 86 7.77 13.62 0.78
N SER A 87 7.80 13.16 2.03
CA SER A 87 9.04 12.91 2.75
C SER A 87 9.64 11.54 2.43
N VAL A 88 10.97 11.50 2.32
CA VAL A 88 11.75 10.27 2.20
C VAL A 88 11.97 9.56 3.55
N GLU A 89 11.69 10.23 4.67
CA GLU A 89 11.88 9.68 6.03
C GLU A 89 10.81 8.64 6.40
N TRP A 90 9.71 8.61 5.65
CA TRP A 90 8.55 7.75 5.89
C TRP A 90 8.42 6.76 4.74
N PRO A 91 8.86 5.50 4.88
CA PRO A 91 8.51 4.45 3.93
C PRO A 91 6.99 4.27 3.88
N LYS A 92 6.38 4.28 2.69
CA LYS A 92 4.96 3.94 2.50
C LYS A 92 4.87 2.56 1.86
N ALA A 93 4.31 1.59 2.56
CA ALA A 93 4.27 0.20 2.13
C ALA A 93 2.86 -0.25 1.78
N GLY A 94 2.70 -0.86 0.61
CA GLY A 94 1.43 -1.35 0.10
C GLY A 94 1.61 -2.36 -1.03
N VAL A 95 0.51 -2.82 -1.61
CA VAL A 95 0.51 -3.69 -2.80
C VAL A 95 -0.14 -2.97 -3.95
N ASN A 96 0.50 -2.97 -5.12
CA ASN A 96 0.11 -2.14 -6.27
C ASN A 96 0.14 -0.64 -5.94
N ILE A 97 1.00 -0.25 -5.00
CA ILE A 97 1.05 1.11 -4.42
C ILE A 97 1.38 2.18 -5.45
N LYS A 98 2.02 1.80 -6.57
CA LYS A 98 2.28 2.71 -7.70
C LYS A 98 0.96 3.31 -8.22
N TYR A 99 -0.07 2.48 -8.33
CA TYR A 99 -1.37 2.92 -8.83
C TYR A 99 -1.98 3.97 -7.89
N ASP A 100 -1.95 3.70 -6.59
CA ASP A 100 -2.47 4.59 -5.56
C ASP A 100 -1.73 5.93 -5.54
N CYS A 101 -0.40 5.91 -5.58
CA CYS A 101 0.41 7.12 -5.60
C CYS A 101 0.18 7.94 -6.88
N MET A 102 0.05 7.30 -8.04
CA MET A 102 -0.25 7.99 -9.30
C MET A 102 -1.65 8.62 -9.26
N LYS A 103 -2.63 7.89 -8.73
CA LYS A 103 -3.98 8.39 -8.55
C LYS A 103 -4.01 9.61 -7.62
N LEU A 104 -3.31 9.54 -6.49
CA LEU A 104 -3.23 10.66 -5.55
C LEU A 104 -2.58 11.89 -6.19
N TYR A 105 -1.54 11.71 -7.00
CA TYR A 105 -0.94 12.80 -7.76
C TYR A 105 -1.94 13.40 -8.76
N ASN A 106 -2.63 12.58 -9.54
CA ASN A 106 -3.60 13.06 -10.53
C ASN A 106 -4.78 13.80 -9.87
N ASP A 107 -5.25 13.33 -8.72
CA ASP A 107 -6.41 13.89 -8.04
C ASP A 107 -6.07 15.11 -7.18
N ARG A 108 -4.86 15.19 -6.63
CA ARG A 108 -4.48 16.16 -5.57
C ARG A 108 -3.13 16.87 -5.79
N GLY A 109 -2.38 16.53 -6.82
CA GLY A 109 -1.04 17.09 -7.06
C GLY A 109 0.01 16.70 -6.03
N VAL A 110 -0.23 15.64 -5.25
CA VAL A 110 0.65 15.22 -4.14
C VAL A 110 1.63 14.16 -4.64
N SER A 111 2.92 14.46 -4.54
CA SER A 111 3.98 13.46 -4.77
C SER A 111 4.04 12.48 -3.59
N VAL A 112 4.40 11.22 -3.85
CA VAL A 112 4.59 10.22 -2.78
C VAL A 112 5.97 9.61 -2.95
N ARG A 113 6.86 9.85 -1.98
CA ARG A 113 8.25 9.39 -2.04
C ARG A 113 8.48 8.16 -1.17
N ASN A 114 9.54 7.41 -1.42
CA ASN A 114 9.90 6.26 -0.57
C ASN A 114 8.76 5.23 -0.42
N CYS A 115 8.12 4.89 -1.54
CA CYS A 115 7.14 3.82 -1.63
C CYS A 115 7.85 2.47 -1.63
N VAL A 116 7.28 1.48 -0.96
CA VAL A 116 7.75 0.09 -0.90
C VAL A 116 6.63 -0.81 -1.44
N GLU A 117 6.89 -1.45 -2.57
CA GLU A 117 5.99 -2.44 -3.14
C GLU A 117 6.23 -3.79 -2.47
N LEU A 118 5.28 -4.20 -1.63
CA LEU A 118 5.38 -5.41 -0.81
C LEU A 118 5.52 -6.68 -1.66
N SER A 119 4.91 -6.72 -2.85
CA SER A 119 5.06 -7.86 -3.76
C SER A 119 6.52 -8.02 -4.22
N TYR A 120 7.19 -6.92 -4.56
CA TYR A 120 8.58 -6.95 -5.00
C TYR A 120 9.53 -7.27 -3.85
N LEU A 121 9.25 -6.73 -2.65
CA LEU A 121 10.01 -7.07 -1.46
C LEU A 121 9.87 -8.57 -1.13
N ALA A 122 8.65 -9.12 -1.16
CA ALA A 122 8.41 -10.55 -0.94
C ALA A 122 9.13 -11.44 -1.96
N ARG A 123 9.09 -11.09 -3.25
CA ARG A 123 9.85 -11.80 -4.30
C ARG A 123 11.36 -11.73 -4.10
N THR A 124 11.84 -10.63 -3.51
CA THR A 124 13.27 -10.41 -3.25
C THR A 124 13.76 -11.26 -2.08
N VAL A 125 12.98 -11.37 -1.00
CA VAL A 125 13.41 -12.06 0.23
C VAL A 125 12.96 -13.52 0.32
N ASP A 126 11.99 -13.93 -0.50
CA ASP A 126 11.44 -15.29 -0.53
C ASP A 126 11.21 -15.75 -1.99
N ASN A 127 12.26 -15.65 -2.82
CA ASN A 127 12.20 -16.00 -4.24
C ASN A 127 11.75 -17.46 -4.48
N ALA A 128 12.12 -18.37 -3.59
CA ALA A 128 11.73 -19.78 -3.69
C ALA A 128 10.20 -19.97 -3.65
N ARG A 129 9.49 -19.21 -2.81
CA ARG A 129 8.03 -19.23 -2.72
C ARG A 129 7.35 -18.54 -3.90
N TRP A 130 7.95 -17.48 -4.42
CA TRP A 130 7.29 -16.58 -5.39
C TRP A 130 7.96 -16.61 -6.75
N LYS A 131 7.57 -17.59 -7.58
CA LYS A 131 7.96 -17.70 -8.99
C LYS A 131 6.98 -16.97 -9.93
N GLY A 132 7.29 -16.91 -11.22
CA GLY A 132 6.56 -16.17 -12.25
C GLY A 132 7.24 -14.85 -12.65
N ARG A 133 6.62 -14.06 -13.54
CA ARG A 133 7.22 -12.80 -14.01
C ARG A 133 7.35 -11.81 -12.85
N TYR A 134 8.49 -11.12 -12.76
CA TYR A 134 8.75 -10.19 -11.66
C TYR A 134 7.70 -9.07 -11.59
N ALA A 135 7.28 -8.57 -12.76
CA ALA A 135 6.27 -7.51 -12.88
C ALA A 135 4.87 -7.93 -12.42
N ASP A 136 4.57 -9.23 -12.32
CA ASP A 136 3.28 -9.71 -11.85
C ASP A 136 3.19 -9.58 -10.32
N LEU A 137 2.29 -8.72 -9.85
CA LEU A 137 2.13 -8.44 -8.43
C LEU A 137 1.42 -9.59 -7.69
N ILE A 138 1.90 -9.86 -6.48
CA ILE A 138 1.26 -10.75 -5.50
C ILE A 138 0.27 -9.90 -4.72
N SER A 139 -0.97 -10.36 -4.61
CA SER A 139 -2.00 -9.62 -3.87
C SER A 139 -1.69 -9.57 -2.36
N LEU A 140 -2.13 -8.49 -1.71
CA LEU A 140 -2.03 -8.31 -0.25
C LEU A 140 -2.58 -9.54 0.50
N ALA A 141 -3.75 -10.04 0.08
CA ALA A 141 -4.36 -11.24 0.67
C ALA A 141 -3.46 -12.48 0.61
N ARG A 142 -2.75 -12.71 -0.51
CA ARG A 142 -1.82 -13.85 -0.64
C ARG A 142 -0.57 -13.66 0.22
N LEU A 143 -0.10 -12.42 0.38
CA LEU A 143 1.01 -12.12 1.28
C LEU A 143 0.61 -12.34 2.74
N VAL A 144 -0.55 -11.83 3.17
CA VAL A 144 -1.09 -12.05 4.52
C VAL A 144 -1.26 -13.54 4.80
N GLU A 145 -1.77 -14.31 3.84
CA GLU A 145 -1.90 -15.76 3.98
C GLU A 145 -0.54 -16.44 4.17
N ALA A 146 0.43 -16.12 3.32
CA ALA A 146 1.74 -16.76 3.33
C ALA A 146 2.59 -16.44 4.56
N TYR A 147 2.46 -15.22 5.10
CA TYR A 147 3.34 -14.73 6.16
C TYR A 147 2.65 -14.63 7.52
N GLU A 148 1.37 -14.29 7.57
CA GLU A 148 0.63 -14.14 8.83
C GLU A 148 -0.32 -15.31 9.13
N ASN A 149 -0.41 -16.31 8.22
CA ASN A 149 -1.34 -17.43 8.35
C ASN A 149 -2.78 -16.97 8.62
N GLN A 150 -3.17 -15.86 8.01
CA GLN A 150 -4.49 -15.25 8.15
C GLN A 150 -5.11 -14.99 6.77
N SER A 151 -6.44 -14.90 6.71
CA SER A 151 -7.16 -14.56 5.48
C SER A 151 -7.59 -13.11 5.50
N LEU A 152 -7.26 -12.38 4.42
CA LEU A 152 -7.75 -11.02 4.18
C LEU A 152 -8.80 -11.09 3.05
N PRO A 153 -10.08 -11.34 3.37
CA PRO A 153 -11.10 -11.58 2.35
C PRO A 153 -11.38 -10.32 1.54
N LYS A 154 -11.27 -10.45 0.22
CA LYS A 154 -11.81 -9.47 -0.72
C LYS A 154 -13.33 -9.51 -0.67
N GLY A 155 -13.99 -8.37 -0.83
CA GLY A 155 -15.44 -8.32 -0.69
C GLY A 155 -16.10 -7.11 -1.32
N ARG A 156 -17.42 -7.02 -1.11
CA ARG A 156 -18.24 -5.91 -1.60
C ARG A 156 -17.82 -4.55 -1.03
N ILE A 157 -17.16 -4.53 0.13
CA ILE A 157 -16.73 -3.30 0.82
C ILE A 157 -15.71 -2.51 -0.02
N GLN A 158 -14.72 -3.17 -0.63
CA GLN A 158 -13.75 -2.53 -1.53
C GLN A 158 -14.43 -1.72 -2.65
N ARG A 159 -15.60 -2.18 -3.09
CA ARG A 159 -16.38 -1.57 -4.18
C ARG A 159 -17.52 -0.68 -3.69
N SER A 160 -17.50 -0.30 -2.41
CA SER A 160 -18.55 0.51 -1.78
C SER A 160 -18.39 2.00 -2.07
N ASP A 161 -19.35 2.80 -1.59
CA ASP A 161 -19.21 4.26 -1.63
C ASP A 161 -18.33 4.75 -0.46
N TRP A 162 -17.12 5.17 -0.80
CA TRP A 162 -16.14 5.71 0.13
C TRP A 162 -16.23 7.22 0.34
N GLN A 163 -17.11 7.91 -0.40
CA GLN A 163 -17.32 9.37 -0.26
C GLN A 163 -18.30 9.70 0.87
N SER A 164 -19.19 8.75 1.18
CA SER A 164 -20.14 8.86 2.28
C SER A 164 -19.48 8.58 3.65
N PRO A 165 -20.05 9.05 4.77
CA PRO A 165 -19.54 8.71 6.10
C PRO A 165 -19.38 7.19 6.28
N LEU A 166 -18.20 6.76 6.72
CA LEU A 166 -17.85 5.35 6.77
C LEU A 166 -18.57 4.64 7.91
N ASN A 167 -19.25 3.53 7.59
CA ASN A 167 -19.77 2.63 8.61
C ASN A 167 -18.64 1.80 9.25
N ARG A 168 -18.96 1.08 10.33
CA ARG A 168 -17.96 0.25 11.05
C ARG A 168 -17.28 -0.79 10.16
N SER A 169 -18.02 -1.42 9.24
CA SER A 169 -17.46 -2.42 8.35
C SER A 169 -16.45 -1.84 7.35
N GLN A 170 -16.73 -0.65 6.80
CA GLN A 170 -15.78 0.10 5.97
C GLN A 170 -14.54 0.51 6.75
N GLN A 171 -14.73 1.04 7.97
CA GLN A 171 -13.60 1.41 8.83
C GLN A 171 -12.72 0.20 9.18
N HIS A 172 -13.31 -0.95 9.54
CA HIS A 172 -12.53 -2.15 9.82
C HIS A 172 -11.83 -2.73 8.60
N TYR A 173 -12.46 -2.65 7.42
CA TYR A 173 -11.84 -3.07 6.17
C TYR A 173 -10.60 -2.21 5.87
N ALA A 174 -10.77 -0.89 5.80
CA ALA A 174 -9.69 0.04 5.47
C ALA A 174 -8.55 -0.01 6.51
N ALA A 175 -8.92 -0.13 7.79
CA ALA A 175 -7.93 -0.31 8.85
C ALA A 175 -7.14 -1.61 8.72
N ASN A 176 -7.78 -2.71 8.30
CA ASN A 176 -7.08 -3.97 8.06
C ASN A 176 -6.11 -3.88 6.89
N ASP A 177 -6.48 -3.22 5.79
CA ASP A 177 -5.64 -3.13 4.58
C ASP A 177 -4.35 -2.34 4.88
N ALA A 178 -4.46 -1.16 5.50
CA ALA A 178 -3.29 -0.39 5.92
C ALA A 178 -2.45 -1.13 6.98
N HIS A 179 -3.08 -1.70 8.01
CA HIS A 179 -2.36 -2.42 9.07
C HIS A 179 -1.66 -3.69 8.55
N ALA A 180 -2.26 -4.41 7.60
CA ALA A 180 -1.63 -5.53 6.89
C ALA A 180 -0.39 -5.07 6.10
N GLY A 181 -0.48 -3.92 5.42
CA GLY A 181 0.66 -3.32 4.73
C GLY A 181 1.85 -3.07 5.67
N TYR A 182 1.59 -2.47 6.84
CA TYR A 182 2.61 -2.23 7.87
C TYR A 182 3.21 -3.54 8.43
N THR A 183 2.35 -4.50 8.76
CA THR A 183 2.75 -5.79 9.36
C THR A 183 3.65 -6.56 8.40
N LEU A 184 3.24 -6.66 7.12
CA LEU A 184 4.02 -7.31 6.08
C LEU A 184 5.33 -6.58 5.79
N HIS A 185 5.32 -5.24 5.75
CA HIS A 185 6.55 -4.47 5.61
C HIS A 185 7.54 -4.83 6.71
N SER A 186 7.12 -4.76 7.97
CA SER A 186 7.98 -5.02 9.13
C SER A 186 8.60 -6.41 9.07
N ARG A 187 7.79 -7.42 8.74
CA ARG A 187 8.25 -8.80 8.61
C ARG A 187 9.22 -9.01 7.45
N LEU A 188 8.84 -8.57 6.25
CA LEU A 188 9.66 -8.76 5.05
C LEU A 188 10.95 -7.91 5.12
N HIS A 189 10.90 -6.75 5.76
CA HIS A 189 12.07 -5.93 6.01
C HIS A 189 13.06 -6.64 6.94
N HIS A 190 12.61 -7.26 8.03
CA HIS A 190 13.48 -8.09 8.87
C HIS A 190 14.10 -9.25 8.09
N MET A 191 13.34 -9.92 7.22
CA MET A 191 13.90 -10.96 6.33
C MET A 191 14.97 -10.39 5.41
N ALA A 192 14.76 -9.21 4.82
CA ALA A 192 15.75 -8.55 3.99
C ALA A 192 17.04 -8.22 4.74
N GLN A 193 16.94 -7.72 5.98
CA GLN A 193 18.11 -7.41 6.83
C GLN A 193 18.89 -8.66 7.25
N ALA A 194 18.26 -9.83 7.27
CA ALA A 194 18.90 -11.10 7.60
C ALA A 194 19.64 -11.75 6.40
N MET A 195 19.46 -11.24 5.18
CA MET A 195 20.15 -11.74 3.99
C MET A 195 21.57 -11.17 3.90
N ASN A 196 22.48 -11.91 3.26
CA ASN A 196 23.84 -11.46 2.98
C ASN A 196 24.18 -11.67 1.48
N PRO A 197 24.38 -10.59 0.69
CA PRO A 197 24.23 -9.19 1.08
C PRO A 197 22.76 -8.79 1.33
N VAL A 198 22.55 -7.71 2.08
CA VAL A 198 21.22 -7.09 2.22
C VAL A 198 20.75 -6.61 0.83
N PRO A 199 19.53 -6.95 0.37
CA PRO A 199 19.07 -6.59 -0.96
C PRO A 199 18.96 -5.08 -1.15
N HIS A 200 19.38 -4.61 -2.32
CA HIS A 200 19.30 -3.19 -2.64
C HIS A 200 17.85 -2.72 -2.74
N ARG A 201 17.54 -1.56 -2.16
CA ARG A 201 16.17 -1.03 -2.08
C ARG A 201 15.55 -0.76 -3.44
N THR A 202 16.35 -0.48 -4.47
CA THR A 202 15.83 -0.25 -5.84
C THR A 202 15.11 -1.46 -6.42
N TYR A 203 15.24 -2.65 -5.85
CA TYR A 203 14.51 -3.82 -6.33
C TYR A 203 13.01 -3.72 -6.00
N TYR A 204 12.65 -3.02 -4.92
CA TYR A 204 11.28 -3.01 -4.39
C TYR A 204 10.77 -1.63 -3.94
N ALA A 205 11.61 -0.59 -3.96
CA ALA A 205 11.26 0.75 -3.52
C ALA A 205 11.47 1.80 -4.63
N PHE A 206 10.55 2.76 -4.69
CA PHE A 206 10.48 3.80 -5.72
C PHE A 206 9.81 5.06 -5.16
N SER A 207 9.67 6.11 -5.97
CA SER A 207 8.89 7.31 -5.67
C SER A 207 8.00 7.70 -6.85
N ILE A 208 6.89 8.39 -6.59
CA ILE A 208 6.16 9.18 -7.58
C ILE A 208 6.46 10.65 -7.31
N VAL A 209 7.28 11.27 -8.15
CA VAL A 209 7.68 12.68 -8.01
C VAL A 209 7.12 13.44 -9.20
N ASN A 210 6.24 14.40 -8.95
CA ASN A 210 5.58 15.20 -10.00
C ASN A 210 4.91 14.31 -11.08
N GLY A 211 4.28 13.21 -10.64
CA GLY A 211 3.61 12.26 -11.54
C GLY A 211 4.56 11.33 -12.31
N ILE A 212 5.86 11.37 -12.02
CA ILE A 212 6.87 10.52 -12.68
C ILE A 212 7.21 9.35 -11.77
N TRP A 213 7.22 8.13 -12.34
CA TRP A 213 7.68 6.93 -11.65
C TRP A 213 9.20 6.91 -11.60
N SER A 214 9.74 7.31 -10.46
CA SER A 214 11.16 7.52 -10.23
C SER A 214 11.70 6.52 -9.22
N ASP A 215 13.01 6.40 -9.14
CA ASP A 215 13.65 5.56 -8.12
C ASP A 215 13.39 6.12 -6.72
N TYR A 216 13.86 5.40 -5.70
CA TYR A 216 13.65 5.81 -4.31
C TYR A 216 14.33 7.17 -3.97
N THR A 217 15.31 7.61 -4.77
CA THR A 217 15.93 8.95 -4.63
C THR A 217 15.09 10.04 -5.29
N GLY A 218 14.30 9.68 -6.32
CA GLY A 218 13.49 10.60 -7.11
C GLY A 218 14.24 11.25 -8.28
N LEU A 219 15.44 10.78 -8.62
CA LEU A 219 16.32 11.43 -9.61
C LEU A 219 16.27 10.77 -10.99
N SER A 220 15.97 9.48 -11.06
CA SER A 220 15.95 8.72 -12.32
C SER A 220 14.62 7.98 -12.50
N PRO A 221 14.16 7.75 -13.74
CA PRO A 221 13.03 6.87 -14.02
C PRO A 221 13.27 5.48 -13.43
N TRP A 222 12.22 4.85 -12.91
CA TRP A 222 12.31 3.52 -12.31
C TRP A 222 11.48 2.50 -13.05
N ILE A 223 12.05 1.31 -13.18
CA ILE A 223 11.37 0.11 -13.67
C ILE A 223 11.58 -1.02 -12.66
N PRO A 224 10.56 -1.86 -12.40
CA PRO A 224 10.73 -3.03 -11.54
C PRO A 224 11.78 -3.98 -12.12
N HIS A 225 12.90 -4.11 -11.43
CA HIS A 225 13.97 -5.01 -11.83
C HIS A 225 14.75 -5.50 -10.60
N ASN A 226 14.94 -6.81 -10.52
CA ASN A 226 15.84 -7.45 -9.57
C ASN A 226 16.69 -8.47 -10.35
N PRO A 227 18.00 -8.24 -10.53
CA PRO A 227 18.86 -9.12 -11.33
C PRO A 227 19.08 -10.50 -10.70
N PHE A 228 18.75 -10.67 -9.41
CA PHE A 228 18.89 -11.92 -8.67
C PHE A 228 17.57 -12.69 -8.55
N TYR A 229 16.48 -12.14 -9.08
CA TYR A 229 15.20 -12.81 -9.06
C TYR A 229 15.12 -13.91 -10.12
N ASP A 230 15.00 -15.16 -9.70
CA ASP A 230 14.72 -16.28 -10.59
C ASP A 230 13.20 -16.47 -10.76
N PRO A 231 12.63 -16.24 -11.95
CA PRO A 231 11.21 -16.44 -12.21
C PRO A 231 10.79 -17.91 -12.21
N GLY A 232 11.73 -18.85 -12.16
CA GLY A 232 11.47 -20.28 -12.33
C GLY A 232 11.26 -20.64 -13.81
N PRO A 233 10.90 -21.90 -14.09
CA PRO A 233 10.70 -22.35 -15.47
C PRO A 233 9.56 -21.58 -16.14
N LEU A 234 9.68 -21.37 -17.45
CA LEU A 234 8.60 -20.79 -18.23
C LEU A 234 7.36 -21.71 -18.15
N PRO A 235 6.15 -21.16 -17.98
CA PRO A 235 4.95 -21.97 -18.10
C PRO A 235 4.90 -22.62 -19.48
N PRO A 236 4.37 -23.85 -19.60
CA PRO A 236 4.22 -24.50 -20.89
C PRO A 236 3.39 -23.61 -21.83
N PRO A 237 3.65 -23.65 -23.15
CA PRO A 237 2.85 -22.92 -24.13
C PRO A 237 1.37 -23.24 -23.91
N ARG A 238 0.51 -22.21 -23.95
CA ARG A 238 -0.94 -22.45 -23.92
C ARG A 238 -1.28 -23.31 -25.13
N GLU A 239 -1.89 -24.47 -24.88
CA GLU A 239 -2.49 -25.26 -25.96
C GLU A 239 -3.43 -24.35 -26.75
N THR A 240 -3.17 -24.22 -28.04
CA THR A 240 -4.08 -23.55 -28.96
C THR A 240 -5.38 -24.33 -28.91
N LYS A 241 -6.45 -23.72 -28.39
CA LYS A 241 -7.79 -24.27 -28.57
C LYS A 241 -7.99 -24.43 -30.07
N HIS A 242 -8.05 -25.67 -30.54
CA HIS A 242 -8.43 -25.94 -31.92
C HIS A 242 -9.82 -25.34 -32.16
N PRO A 243 -10.05 -24.76 -33.36
CA PRO A 243 -11.29 -24.05 -33.69
C PRO A 243 -12.53 -24.94 -33.59
#